data_AF-A0A6I5W7Q1-F1
#
_entry.id   AF-A0A6I5W7Q1-F1
#
_cell.length_a   1.000
_cell.length_b   1.000
_cell.length_c   1.000
_cell.angle_alpha   90.00
_cell.angle_beta   90.00
_cell.angle_gamma   90.00
#
_symmetry.space_group_name_H-M   'P 1'
#
loop_
_entity.id
_entity.type
_entity.pdbx_description
1 polymer ?
#
loop_
_entity_poly.entity_id
_entity_poly.type
_entity_poly.pdbx_seq_one_letter_code
_entity_poly.pdbx_strand_id
1 'polypeptide(L)'
;MTEVDRRRVLGYRAAAQELHRPGGRAADLAVAGLGVQDTPYGSARLALAARGVPPEDDRLELIWSMRGAPHLHRRTDLPALATALWPLSDADATRRIAGQIRTGAALGIAAFTAAAIAFAEVVTGPVPKGEASRAVSDRVPPELTYDCGPCAARHISGSLFQQAGPFLAVRDRGVLVPEKAHQAQVWRIIGNPGAVLVDGDVAGTWRARQAGRKTLEITVTPFAGRLSARVRGQLDAEAALVAGARGAAEARVEVAAT
;
A
#
# COMPACT_ATOMS: atom_id res chain seq x y z
N MET A 1 -14.70 -32.79 -19.15
CA MET A 1 -14.92 -31.47 -18.52
C MET A 1 -14.33 -31.56 -17.12
N THR A 2 -13.30 -30.79 -16.79
CA THR A 2 -12.68 -30.86 -15.45
C THR A 2 -13.65 -30.25 -14.45
N GLU A 3 -14.12 -31.03 -13.47
CA GLU A 3 -14.94 -30.51 -12.39
C GLU A 3 -14.08 -29.60 -11.48
N VAL A 4 -14.53 -28.36 -11.28
CA VAL A 4 -13.83 -27.34 -10.52
C VAL A 4 -14.66 -27.00 -9.28
N ASP A 5 -14.25 -27.53 -8.14
CA ASP A 5 -14.86 -27.23 -6.84
C ASP A 5 -14.22 -26.00 -6.16
N ARG A 6 -14.84 -25.52 -5.08
CA ARG A 6 -14.35 -24.37 -4.31
C ARG A 6 -12.90 -24.55 -3.84
N ARG A 7 -12.55 -25.74 -3.35
CA ARG A 7 -11.22 -26.03 -2.80
C ARG A 7 -10.14 -25.90 -3.87
N ARG A 8 -10.40 -26.39 -5.09
CA ARG A 8 -9.51 -26.22 -6.25
C ARG A 8 -9.33 -24.75 -6.63
N VAL A 9 -10.41 -23.96 -6.62
CA VAL A 9 -10.33 -22.51 -6.91
C VAL A 9 -9.47 -21.79 -5.87
N LEU A 10 -9.65 -22.09 -4.59
CA LEU A 10 -8.88 -21.47 -3.51
C LEU A 10 -7.40 -21.88 -3.56
N GLY A 11 -7.12 -23.15 -3.79
CA GLY A 11 -5.76 -23.66 -3.99
C GLY A 11 -5.07 -22.98 -5.18
N TYR A 12 -5.77 -22.86 -6.31
CA TYR A 12 -5.28 -22.13 -7.48
C TYR A 12 -4.97 -20.67 -7.16
N ARG A 13 -5.86 -19.96 -6.45
CA ARG A 13 -5.64 -18.55 -6.06
C ARG A 13 -4.46 -18.40 -5.12
N ALA A 14 -4.32 -19.29 -4.14
CA ALA A 14 -3.18 -19.29 -3.22
C ALA A 14 -1.86 -19.55 -3.98
N ALA A 15 -1.87 -20.44 -4.97
CA ALA A 15 -0.72 -20.70 -5.82
C ALA A 15 -0.38 -19.49 -6.72
N ALA A 16 -1.37 -18.95 -7.44
CA ALA A 16 -1.21 -17.81 -8.35
C ALA A 16 -0.83 -16.50 -7.63
N GLN A 17 -1.19 -16.37 -6.35
CA GLN A 17 -0.77 -15.26 -5.49
C GLN A 17 0.48 -15.59 -4.67
N GLU A 18 1.11 -16.73 -4.91
CA GLU A 18 2.40 -17.16 -4.32
C GLU A 18 2.38 -17.26 -2.78
N LEU A 19 1.20 -17.51 -2.20
CA LEU A 19 1.04 -17.73 -0.76
C LEU A 19 1.61 -19.08 -0.28
N HIS A 20 2.04 -19.93 -1.21
CA HIS A 20 2.79 -21.16 -0.95
C HIS A 20 4.29 -20.93 -0.72
N ARG A 21 4.75 -19.66 -0.73
CA ARG A 21 6.11 -19.23 -0.41
C ARG A 21 7.19 -19.81 -1.34
N PRO A 22 7.17 -19.47 -2.64
CA PRO A 22 8.16 -19.96 -3.59
C PRO A 22 9.59 -19.46 -3.30
N GLY A 23 9.76 -18.47 -2.42
CA GLY A 23 11.04 -17.82 -2.15
C GLY A 23 11.42 -16.82 -3.23
N GLY A 24 12.72 -16.51 -3.34
CA GLY A 24 13.23 -15.53 -4.31
C GLY A 24 13.18 -14.09 -3.81
N ARG A 25 13.08 -13.14 -4.73
CA ARG A 25 13.09 -11.71 -4.42
C ARG A 25 11.71 -11.09 -4.64
N ALA A 26 11.40 -10.02 -3.91
CA ALA A 26 10.10 -9.39 -3.90
C ALA A 26 9.62 -8.93 -5.30
N ALA A 27 10.51 -8.42 -6.15
CA ALA A 27 10.10 -7.97 -7.48
C ALA A 27 9.76 -9.12 -8.44
N ASP A 28 10.20 -10.34 -8.18
CA ASP A 28 9.91 -11.48 -9.06
C ASP A 28 8.51 -12.06 -8.84
N LEU A 29 7.88 -11.72 -7.70
CA LEU A 29 6.52 -12.15 -7.38
C LEU A 29 5.51 -11.63 -8.41
N ALA A 30 4.53 -12.47 -8.76
CA ALA A 30 3.40 -12.13 -9.61
C ALA A 30 2.60 -10.94 -9.06
N VAL A 31 2.46 -10.83 -7.73
CA VAL A 31 1.74 -9.69 -7.10
C VAL A 31 2.41 -8.34 -7.37
N ALA A 32 3.72 -8.31 -7.67
CA ALA A 32 4.43 -7.08 -7.99
C ALA A 32 3.99 -6.48 -9.34
N GLY A 33 3.36 -7.26 -10.23
CA GLY A 33 2.88 -6.77 -11.53
C GLY A 33 1.68 -5.83 -11.47
N LEU A 34 0.85 -5.91 -10.41
CA LEU A 34 -0.24 -4.95 -10.14
C LEU A 34 0.09 -3.99 -8.98
N GLY A 35 1.23 -4.23 -8.33
CA GLY A 35 1.69 -3.51 -7.15
C GLY A 35 1.21 -4.11 -5.83
N VAL A 36 2.08 -4.07 -4.83
CA VAL A 36 1.76 -4.48 -3.46
C VAL A 36 1.35 -3.26 -2.64
N GLN A 37 0.09 -3.18 -2.25
CA GLN A 37 -0.43 -2.02 -1.52
C GLN A 37 0.23 -1.89 -0.13
N ASP A 38 0.70 -0.68 0.18
CA ASP A 38 1.29 -0.33 1.47
C ASP A 38 0.34 0.58 2.28
N THR A 39 -0.92 0.18 2.39
CA THR A 39 -1.93 0.89 3.17
C THR A 39 -2.68 -0.07 4.10
N PRO A 40 -2.62 0.13 5.42
CA PRO A 40 -1.74 1.08 6.12
C PRO A 40 -0.27 0.79 5.82
N TYR A 41 0.58 1.79 6.03
CA TYR A 41 2.02 1.62 5.78
C TYR A 41 2.60 0.42 6.53
N GLY A 42 3.56 -0.26 5.89
CA GLY A 42 4.12 -1.54 6.35
C GLY A 42 3.29 -2.77 5.94
N SER A 43 2.08 -2.61 5.39
CA SER A 43 1.28 -3.73 4.89
C SER A 43 1.93 -4.45 3.72
N ALA A 44 2.70 -3.75 2.88
CA ALA A 44 3.41 -4.38 1.79
C ALA A 44 4.52 -5.30 2.31
N ARG A 45 5.25 -4.88 3.36
CA ARG A 45 6.26 -5.72 4.01
C ARG A 45 5.65 -7.01 4.57
N LEU A 46 4.48 -6.89 5.20
CA LEU A 46 3.72 -8.03 5.70
C LEU A 46 3.25 -8.95 4.56
N ALA A 47 2.75 -8.39 3.46
CA ALA A 47 2.31 -9.15 2.30
C ALA A 47 3.46 -9.89 1.60
N LEU A 48 4.67 -9.32 1.57
CA LEU A 48 5.88 -9.95 1.06
C LEU A 48 6.37 -11.07 2.00
N ALA A 49 6.39 -10.81 3.32
CA ALA A 49 6.73 -11.82 4.32
C ALA A 49 5.78 -13.04 4.28
N ALA A 50 4.48 -12.82 4.06
CA ALA A 50 3.50 -13.90 3.89
C ALA A 50 3.83 -14.82 2.70
N ARG A 51 4.53 -14.29 1.68
CA ARG A 51 5.02 -15.01 0.49
C ARG A 51 6.45 -15.51 0.64
N GLY A 52 7.05 -15.39 1.83
CA GLY A 52 8.37 -15.94 2.14
C GLY A 52 9.54 -15.20 1.46
N VAL A 53 9.36 -13.95 1.07
CA VAL A 53 10.43 -13.12 0.48
C VAL A 53 10.79 -11.95 1.40
N PRO A 54 12.07 -11.51 1.43
CA PRO A 54 12.45 -10.30 2.13
C PRO A 54 11.79 -9.08 1.47
N PRO A 55 11.42 -8.04 2.25
CA PRO A 55 10.76 -6.87 1.70
C PRO A 55 11.70 -5.93 0.93
N GLU A 56 13.00 -6.00 1.16
CA GLU A 56 14.00 -5.19 0.46
C GLU A 56 14.26 -5.74 -0.95
N ASP A 57 13.99 -4.93 -1.96
CA ASP A 57 14.35 -5.19 -3.36
C ASP A 57 14.59 -3.84 -4.07
N ASP A 58 15.80 -3.63 -4.57
CA ASP A 58 16.22 -2.40 -5.26
C ASP A 58 15.52 -2.17 -6.62
N ARG A 59 14.79 -3.17 -7.12
CA ARG A 59 13.97 -3.06 -8.33
C ARG A 59 12.56 -2.56 -8.06
N LEU A 60 12.16 -2.46 -6.79
CA LEU A 60 10.85 -1.97 -6.38
C LEU A 60 10.89 -0.49 -6.00
N GLU A 61 9.79 0.20 -6.25
CA GLU A 61 9.60 1.61 -5.93
C GLU A 61 8.22 1.82 -5.27
N LEU A 62 8.19 2.58 -4.17
CA LEU A 62 6.94 2.93 -3.48
C LEU A 62 6.36 4.20 -4.10
N ILE A 63 5.18 4.08 -4.73
CA ILE A 63 4.54 5.19 -5.42
C ILE A 63 3.05 5.26 -5.08
N TRP A 64 2.47 6.46 -5.06
CA TRP A 64 1.01 6.58 -5.14
C TRP A 64 0.59 6.11 -6.54
N SER A 65 -0.33 5.15 -6.60
CA SER A 65 -0.78 4.55 -7.85
C SER A 65 -2.30 4.27 -7.81
N MET A 66 -2.69 3.00 -7.79
CA MET A 66 -4.09 2.56 -7.83
C MET A 66 -4.91 3.30 -6.76
N ARG A 67 -5.92 4.06 -7.20
CA ARG A 67 -6.82 4.84 -6.34
C ARG A 67 -6.10 5.84 -5.41
N GLY A 68 -4.92 6.33 -5.80
CA GLY A 68 -4.13 7.28 -5.00
C GLY A 68 -3.45 6.66 -3.77
N ALA A 69 -3.49 5.33 -3.63
CA ALA A 69 -2.86 4.64 -2.50
C ALA A 69 -1.40 4.25 -2.82
N PRO A 70 -0.50 4.25 -1.81
CA PRO A 70 0.87 3.79 -1.97
C PRO A 70 0.93 2.29 -2.29
N HIS A 71 1.70 1.93 -3.32
CA HIS A 71 1.99 0.54 -3.70
C HIS A 71 3.47 0.41 -4.07
N LEU A 72 4.06 -0.75 -3.76
CA LEU A 72 5.35 -1.16 -4.30
C LEU A 72 5.16 -1.72 -5.70
N HIS A 73 5.81 -1.10 -6.69
CA HIS A 73 5.79 -1.51 -8.09
C HIS A 73 7.20 -1.78 -8.59
N ARG A 74 7.35 -2.60 -9.64
CA ARG A 74 8.63 -2.71 -10.34
C ARG A 74 8.95 -1.39 -11.03
N ARG A 75 10.20 -0.93 -10.92
CA ARG A 75 10.68 0.28 -11.59
C ARG A 75 10.46 0.24 -13.10
N THR A 76 10.64 -0.94 -13.70
CA THR A 76 10.42 -1.18 -15.14
C THR A 76 8.97 -0.98 -15.58
N ASP A 77 8.01 -1.14 -14.67
CA ASP A 77 6.58 -1.13 -14.99
C ASP A 77 5.98 0.29 -14.83
N LEU A 78 6.72 1.21 -14.20
CA LEU A 78 6.25 2.57 -13.87
C LEU A 78 5.79 3.39 -15.09
N PRO A 79 6.47 3.38 -16.25
CA PRO A 79 6.00 4.12 -17.42
C PRO A 79 4.64 3.63 -17.94
N ALA A 80 4.45 2.30 -17.99
CA ALA A 80 3.20 1.69 -18.42
C ALA A 80 2.07 1.97 -17.40
N LEU A 81 2.38 1.88 -16.11
CA LEU A 81 1.44 2.21 -15.04
C LEU A 81 1.04 3.67 -15.05
N ALA A 82 1.97 4.60 -15.22
CA ALA A 82 1.65 6.04 -15.30
C ALA A 82 0.66 6.30 -16.45
N THR A 83 0.91 5.71 -17.62
CA THR A 83 0.02 5.80 -18.79
C THR A 83 -1.36 5.21 -18.49
N ALA A 84 -1.42 3.99 -17.93
CA ALA A 84 -2.67 3.30 -17.62
C ALA A 84 -3.49 3.99 -16.53
N LEU A 85 -2.84 4.74 -15.63
CA LEU A 85 -3.49 5.43 -14.53
C LEU A 85 -3.94 6.85 -14.88
N TRP A 86 -3.52 7.41 -16.02
CA TRP A 86 -4.00 8.71 -16.46
C TRP A 86 -5.52 8.69 -16.68
N PRO A 87 -6.24 9.78 -16.36
CA PRO A 87 -7.66 9.86 -16.69
C PRO A 87 -7.91 9.72 -18.18
N LEU A 88 -8.91 8.93 -18.56
CA LEU A 88 -9.24 8.65 -19.97
C LEU A 88 -10.10 9.75 -20.62
N SER A 89 -10.75 10.59 -19.80
CA SER A 89 -11.62 11.68 -20.23
C SER A 89 -11.79 12.71 -19.11
N ASP A 90 -12.34 13.88 -19.42
CA ASP A 90 -12.69 14.89 -18.42
C ASP A 90 -13.71 14.37 -17.40
N ALA A 91 -14.65 13.52 -17.84
CA ALA A 91 -15.64 12.90 -16.96
C ALA A 91 -14.99 11.91 -15.98
N ASP A 92 -13.99 11.15 -16.44
CA ASP A 92 -13.19 10.27 -15.59
C ASP A 92 -12.36 11.08 -14.59
N ALA A 93 -11.63 12.10 -15.07
CA ALA A 93 -10.85 13.01 -14.23
C ALA A 93 -11.70 13.68 -13.14
N THR A 94 -12.87 14.21 -13.51
CA THR A 94 -13.81 14.84 -12.58
C THR A 94 -14.23 13.88 -11.46
N ARG A 95 -14.57 12.62 -11.80
CA ARG A 95 -14.99 11.61 -10.82
C ARG A 95 -13.90 11.20 -9.83
N ARG A 96 -12.63 11.35 -10.22
CA ARG A 96 -11.47 11.02 -9.40
C ARG A 96 -11.10 12.12 -8.41
N ILE A 97 -11.61 13.34 -8.59
CA ILE A 97 -11.36 14.48 -7.71
C ILE A 97 -12.46 14.55 -6.65
N ALA A 98 -12.06 14.60 -5.37
CA ALA A 98 -13.01 14.72 -4.28
C ALA A 98 -13.75 16.07 -4.29
N GLY A 99 -15.00 16.08 -3.83
CA GLY A 99 -15.93 17.21 -3.97
C GLY A 99 -15.58 18.51 -3.23
N GLN A 100 -14.44 18.60 -2.55
CA GLN A 100 -13.96 19.82 -1.88
C GLN A 100 -13.59 20.94 -2.88
N ILE A 101 -13.27 20.57 -4.13
CA ILE A 101 -12.92 21.51 -5.20
C ILE A 101 -13.81 21.29 -6.43
N ARG A 102 -15.15 21.44 -6.30
CA ARG A 102 -16.09 21.17 -7.41
C ARG A 102 -15.75 21.95 -8.70
N THR A 103 -15.41 23.22 -8.57
CA THR A 103 -15.01 24.06 -9.71
C THR A 103 -13.71 23.55 -10.34
N GLY A 104 -12.72 23.20 -9.54
CA GLY A 104 -11.48 22.60 -10.02
C GLY A 104 -11.68 21.22 -10.66
N ALA A 105 -12.60 20.42 -10.13
CA ALA A 105 -12.95 19.11 -10.69
C ALA A 105 -13.53 19.22 -12.10
N ALA A 106 -14.32 20.27 -12.37
CA ALA A 106 -14.89 20.54 -13.69
C ALA A 106 -13.84 20.85 -14.77
N LEU A 107 -12.58 21.12 -14.40
CA LEU A 107 -11.47 21.28 -15.34
C LEU A 107 -11.00 19.94 -15.94
N GLY A 108 -11.47 18.80 -15.44
CA GLY A 108 -11.21 17.49 -16.03
C GLY A 108 -9.73 17.15 -16.14
N ILE A 109 -9.28 16.72 -17.32
CA ILE A 109 -7.89 16.37 -17.60
C ILE A 109 -6.96 17.56 -17.36
N ALA A 110 -7.41 18.80 -17.60
CA ALA A 110 -6.58 19.98 -17.38
C ALA A 110 -6.17 20.14 -15.91
N ALA A 111 -7.01 19.73 -14.95
CA ALA A 111 -6.64 19.69 -13.53
C ALA A 111 -5.46 18.74 -13.26
N PHE A 112 -5.50 17.55 -13.86
CA PHE A 112 -4.44 16.55 -13.74
C PHE A 112 -3.16 17.01 -14.42
N THR A 113 -3.24 17.58 -15.62
CA THR A 113 -2.10 18.14 -16.34
C THR A 113 -1.43 19.25 -15.53
N ALA A 114 -2.21 20.21 -15.01
CA ALA A 114 -1.67 21.30 -14.19
C ALA A 114 -0.96 20.77 -12.92
N ALA A 115 -1.58 19.82 -12.23
CA ALA A 115 -0.97 19.19 -11.05
C ALA A 115 0.32 18.43 -11.41
N ALA A 116 0.32 17.67 -12.51
CA ALA A 116 1.49 16.91 -12.95
C ALA A 116 2.66 17.82 -13.34
N ILE A 117 2.40 18.93 -14.03
CA ILE A 117 3.40 19.95 -14.37
C ILE A 117 3.96 20.58 -13.08
N ALA A 118 3.10 21.07 -12.19
CA ALA A 118 3.54 21.67 -10.93
C ALA A 118 4.39 20.70 -10.09
N PHE A 119 4.01 19.43 -10.06
CA PHE A 119 4.79 18.39 -9.41
C PHE A 119 6.16 18.16 -10.06
N ALA A 120 6.23 18.12 -11.39
CA ALA A 120 7.49 17.93 -12.13
C ALA A 120 8.49 19.08 -11.92
N GLU A 121 7.99 20.27 -11.62
CA GLU A 121 8.79 21.45 -11.26
C GLU A 121 9.22 21.44 -9.80
N VAL A 122 8.33 21.04 -8.88
CA VAL A 122 8.56 21.08 -7.43
C VAL A 122 9.43 19.91 -6.96
N VAL A 123 9.19 18.71 -7.49
CA VAL A 123 9.80 17.46 -7.00
C VAL A 123 10.93 17.05 -7.94
N THR A 124 12.04 17.76 -7.84
CA THR A 124 13.31 17.45 -8.52
C THR A 124 14.23 16.57 -7.67
N GLY A 125 13.84 16.30 -6.42
CA GLY A 125 14.53 15.44 -5.47
C GLY A 125 13.61 15.09 -4.29
N PRO A 126 14.14 14.54 -3.18
CA PRO A 126 13.36 14.28 -1.98
C PRO A 126 12.77 15.58 -1.41
N VAL A 127 11.45 15.63 -1.23
CA VAL A 127 10.75 16.76 -0.63
C VAL A 127 9.72 16.24 0.39
N PRO A 128 9.70 16.75 1.63
CA PRO A 128 8.66 16.41 2.60
C PRO A 128 7.26 16.66 2.02
N LYS A 129 6.30 15.76 2.28
CA LYS A 129 4.95 15.85 1.72
C LYS A 129 4.29 17.22 1.94
N GLY A 130 4.46 17.81 3.13
CA GLY A 130 3.90 19.12 3.46
C GLY A 130 4.49 20.24 2.59
N GLU A 131 5.80 20.22 2.38
CA GLU A 131 6.51 21.18 1.53
C GLU A 131 6.13 21.01 0.05
N ALA A 132 6.08 19.76 -0.43
CA ALA A 132 5.61 19.46 -1.79
C ALA A 132 4.16 19.93 -1.98
N SER A 133 3.27 19.63 -1.01
CA SER A 133 1.88 20.09 -1.04
C SER A 133 1.79 21.60 -1.09
N ARG A 134 2.59 22.33 -0.30
CA ARG A 134 2.60 23.81 -0.30
C ARG A 134 3.08 24.33 -1.64
N ALA A 135 4.25 23.91 -2.09
CA ALA A 135 4.87 24.39 -3.32
C ALA A 135 4.05 24.07 -4.58
N VAL A 136 3.33 22.93 -4.61
CA VAL A 136 2.36 22.61 -5.66
C VAL A 136 1.13 23.51 -5.55
N SER A 137 0.60 23.73 -4.35
CA SER A 137 -0.56 24.62 -4.13
C SER A 137 -0.29 26.05 -4.59
N ASP A 138 0.95 26.52 -4.44
CA ASP A 138 1.39 27.84 -4.89
C ASP A 138 1.50 27.98 -6.43
N ARG A 139 1.49 26.85 -7.18
CA ARG A 139 1.73 26.81 -8.64
C ARG A 139 0.51 26.39 -9.46
N VAL A 140 -0.46 25.73 -8.85
CA VAL A 140 -1.67 25.31 -9.55
C VAL A 140 -2.72 26.43 -9.56
N PRO A 141 -3.69 26.41 -10.50
CA PRO A 141 -4.82 27.32 -10.46
C PRO A 141 -5.54 27.29 -9.10
N PRO A 142 -6.01 28.43 -8.58
CA PRO A 142 -6.68 28.51 -7.27
C PRO A 142 -7.85 27.54 -7.14
N GLU A 143 -8.54 27.21 -8.24
CA GLU A 143 -9.67 26.27 -8.29
C GLU A 143 -9.27 24.84 -7.91
N LEU A 144 -7.98 24.49 -8.01
CA LEU A 144 -7.45 23.18 -7.61
C LEU A 144 -7.08 23.12 -6.12
N THR A 145 -7.26 24.23 -5.40
CA THR A 145 -6.92 24.38 -3.99
C THR A 145 -8.13 24.66 -3.11
N TYR A 146 -8.00 24.42 -1.80
CA TYR A 146 -9.01 24.73 -0.79
C TYR A 146 -8.33 25.14 0.52
N ASP A 147 -9.01 25.94 1.34
CA ASP A 147 -8.54 26.30 2.67
C ASP A 147 -8.89 25.20 3.68
N CYS A 148 -7.86 24.63 4.32
CA CYS A 148 -8.00 23.51 5.26
C CYS A 148 -7.99 24.04 6.70
N GLY A 149 -9.12 23.91 7.40
CA GLY A 149 -9.25 24.30 8.81
C GLY A 149 -8.22 23.62 9.74
N PRO A 150 -8.13 22.27 9.75
CA PRO A 150 -7.19 21.57 10.62
C PRO A 150 -5.71 21.93 10.43
N CYS A 151 -5.31 22.33 9.21
CA CYS A 151 -3.93 22.71 8.90
C CYS A 151 -3.69 24.22 8.94
N ALA A 152 -4.75 25.04 9.02
CA ALA A 152 -4.70 26.49 8.84
C ALA A 152 -3.90 26.92 7.59
N ALA A 153 -4.07 26.18 6.49
CA ALA A 153 -3.31 26.36 5.25
C ALA A 153 -4.14 26.08 4.01
N ARG A 154 -3.72 26.62 2.86
CA ARG A 154 -4.28 26.30 1.55
C ARG A 154 -3.62 25.05 0.98
N HIS A 155 -4.43 24.10 0.54
CA HIS A 155 -3.97 22.83 -0.02
C HIS A 155 -4.56 22.57 -1.39
N ILE A 156 -3.76 22.06 -2.32
CA ILE A 156 -4.24 21.27 -3.45
C ILE A 156 -5.05 20.07 -2.94
N SER A 157 -6.12 19.71 -3.66
CA SER A 157 -6.92 18.54 -3.33
C SER A 157 -6.08 17.28 -3.12
N GLY A 158 -6.27 16.60 -1.98
CA GLY A 158 -5.50 15.39 -1.66
C GLY A 158 -5.67 14.25 -2.67
N SER A 159 -6.87 14.07 -3.23
CA SER A 159 -7.12 13.06 -4.27
C SER A 159 -6.38 13.38 -5.58
N LEU A 160 -6.32 14.66 -5.94
CA LEU A 160 -5.59 15.11 -7.14
C LEU A 160 -4.08 14.97 -6.92
N PHE A 161 -3.60 15.43 -5.76
CA PHE A 161 -2.20 15.34 -5.34
C PHE A 161 -1.67 13.90 -5.40
N GLN A 162 -2.42 12.95 -4.86
CA GLN A 162 -2.02 11.53 -4.85
C GLN A 162 -2.04 10.90 -6.26
N GLN A 163 -3.02 11.24 -7.09
CA GLN A 163 -3.22 10.60 -8.40
C GLN A 163 -2.35 11.20 -9.51
N ALA A 164 -1.82 12.42 -9.35
CA ALA A 164 -0.81 12.97 -10.25
C ALA A 164 0.61 12.41 -9.96
N GLY A 165 0.81 11.85 -8.75
CA GLY A 165 2.09 11.32 -8.27
C GLY A 165 2.78 10.21 -9.08
N PRO A 166 2.09 9.28 -9.79
CA PRO A 166 2.74 8.27 -10.63
C PRO A 166 3.68 8.85 -11.70
N PHE A 167 3.37 10.03 -12.24
CA PHE A 167 4.17 10.68 -13.29
C PHE A 167 5.53 11.17 -12.78
N LEU A 168 5.67 11.34 -11.46
CA LEU A 168 6.95 11.61 -10.83
C LEU A 168 7.80 10.36 -10.62
N ALA A 169 7.24 9.17 -10.74
CA ALA A 169 7.97 7.93 -10.57
C ALA A 169 8.72 7.49 -11.83
N VAL A 170 8.43 8.14 -12.96
CA VAL A 170 9.12 7.93 -14.24
C VAL A 170 10.47 8.67 -14.28
N ARG A 171 10.77 9.54 -13.30
CA ARG A 171 12.10 10.14 -13.10
C ARG A 171 12.83 9.38 -11.99
N ASP A 172 14.04 8.91 -12.32
CA ASP A 172 14.82 7.94 -11.56
C ASP A 172 14.94 8.28 -10.05
N ARG A 173 14.39 7.40 -9.21
CA ARG A 173 14.15 7.61 -7.77
C ARG A 173 15.19 6.95 -6.87
N GLY A 174 16.30 6.46 -7.41
CA GLY A 174 17.38 5.81 -6.66
C GLY A 174 18.00 6.62 -5.50
N VAL A 175 17.55 7.86 -5.28
CA VAL A 175 18.08 8.85 -4.35
C VAL A 175 17.06 9.23 -3.24
N LEU A 176 15.84 8.66 -3.21
CA LEU A 176 14.73 9.29 -2.48
C LEU A 176 14.74 9.22 -0.94
N VAL A 177 15.06 8.07 -0.32
CA VAL A 177 15.34 8.00 1.13
C VAL A 177 16.31 6.84 1.38
N PRO A 178 17.64 7.08 1.28
CA PRO A 178 18.62 6.01 1.45
C PRO A 178 18.66 5.47 2.89
N GLU A 179 18.31 6.29 3.87
CA GLU A 179 18.33 5.90 5.29
C GLU A 179 17.00 5.28 5.78
N LYS A 180 17.06 4.00 6.15
CA LYS A 180 15.93 3.22 6.72
C LYS A 180 15.25 3.87 7.93
N ALA A 181 15.96 4.68 8.72
CA ALA A 181 15.41 5.32 9.92
C ALA A 181 14.37 6.40 9.59
N HIS A 182 14.58 7.15 8.50
CA HIS A 182 13.68 8.22 8.07
C HIS A 182 12.40 7.67 7.43
N GLN A 183 12.48 6.47 6.86
CA GLN A 183 11.31 5.78 6.31
C GLN A 183 10.26 5.50 7.41
N ALA A 184 10.68 5.08 8.60
CA ALA A 184 9.76 4.76 9.70
C ALA A 184 8.97 5.97 10.26
N GLN A 185 9.44 7.19 10.01
CA GLN A 185 8.84 8.43 10.57
C GLN A 185 7.75 9.01 9.67
N VAL A 186 7.82 8.80 8.36
CA VAL A 186 6.84 9.27 7.37
C VAL A 186 5.56 8.41 7.38
N TRP A 187 5.69 7.17 7.84
CA TRP A 187 4.76 6.10 7.53
C TRP A 187 4.27 5.38 8.80
N ARG A 188 3.39 6.06 9.56
CA ARG A 188 2.74 5.46 10.73
C ARG A 188 1.62 4.50 10.33
N ILE A 189 1.53 3.43 11.12
CA ILE A 189 0.60 2.30 10.95
C ILE A 189 -0.75 2.63 11.60
N ILE A 190 -1.87 2.47 10.87
CA ILE A 190 -3.23 2.39 11.43
C ILE A 190 -3.90 1.13 10.87
N GLY A 191 -3.99 0.07 11.68
CA GLY A 191 -4.30 -1.29 11.24
C GLY A 191 -5.78 -1.64 11.12
N ASN A 192 -6.20 -2.06 9.93
CA ASN A 192 -7.33 -3.00 9.79
C ASN A 192 -6.95 -4.38 10.37
N PRO A 193 -7.91 -5.20 10.84
CA PRO A 193 -7.62 -6.57 11.25
C PRO A 193 -7.04 -7.37 10.07
N GLY A 194 -6.07 -8.24 10.35
CA GLY A 194 -5.59 -9.22 9.38
C GLY A 194 -6.52 -10.43 9.29
N ALA A 195 -6.38 -11.22 8.23
CA ALA A 195 -7.13 -12.46 8.03
C ALA A 195 -6.29 -13.68 8.40
N VAL A 196 -6.92 -14.70 9.00
CA VAL A 196 -6.32 -16.03 9.18
C VAL A 196 -6.79 -16.91 8.02
N LEU A 197 -5.83 -17.37 7.21
CA LEU A 197 -6.10 -18.26 6.08
C LEU A 197 -5.82 -19.71 6.46
N VAL A 198 -6.79 -20.60 6.27
CA VAL A 198 -6.65 -22.05 6.43
C VAL A 198 -7.11 -22.71 5.14
N ASP A 199 -6.20 -23.43 4.48
CA ASP A 199 -6.46 -24.13 3.21
C ASP A 199 -7.07 -23.21 2.12
N GLY A 200 -6.72 -21.92 2.16
CA GLY A 200 -7.19 -20.87 1.24
C GLY A 200 -8.50 -20.20 1.66
N ASP A 201 -9.19 -20.70 2.68
CA ASP A 201 -10.38 -20.08 3.26
C ASP A 201 -10.04 -19.13 4.42
N VAL A 202 -10.84 -18.08 4.59
CA VAL A 202 -10.72 -17.17 5.74
C VAL A 202 -11.40 -17.81 6.94
N ALA A 203 -10.60 -18.30 7.89
CA ALA A 203 -11.07 -19.00 9.09
C ALA A 203 -11.24 -18.08 10.31
N GLY A 204 -10.82 -16.82 10.20
CA GLY A 204 -10.90 -15.85 11.28
C GLY A 204 -10.15 -14.56 10.97
N THR A 205 -10.01 -13.73 12.00
CA THR A 205 -9.22 -12.50 11.96
C THR A 205 -8.10 -12.55 12.98
N TRP A 206 -7.14 -11.66 12.82
CA TRP A 206 -6.16 -11.39 13.87
C TRP A 206 -5.89 -9.90 14.00
N ARG A 207 -5.50 -9.48 15.19
CA ARG A 207 -5.03 -8.13 15.50
C ARG A 207 -3.68 -8.24 16.18
N ALA A 208 -2.84 -7.24 15.95
CA ALA A 208 -1.54 -7.17 16.60
C ALA A 208 -1.36 -5.84 17.32
N ARG A 209 -0.86 -5.93 18.55
CA ARG A 209 -0.54 -4.81 19.41
C ARG A 209 0.95 -4.84 19.74
N GLN A 210 1.60 -3.69 19.68
CA GLN A 210 2.99 -3.57 20.14
C GLN A 210 3.01 -3.64 21.68
N ALA A 211 3.80 -4.56 22.22
CA ALA A 211 4.00 -4.75 23.66
C ALA A 211 5.48 -4.52 23.99
N GLY A 212 5.85 -3.28 24.27
CA GLY A 212 7.26 -2.89 24.43
C GLY A 212 8.01 -2.79 23.10
N ARG A 213 9.35 -2.66 23.15
CA ARG A 213 10.14 -2.31 21.95
C ARG A 213 10.35 -3.46 20.98
N LYS A 214 10.34 -4.71 21.45
CA LYS A 214 10.73 -5.90 20.67
C LYS A 214 9.67 -6.99 20.59
N THR A 215 8.52 -6.84 21.26
CA THR A 215 7.53 -7.91 21.35
C THR A 215 6.20 -7.45 20.74
N LEU A 216 5.59 -8.34 19.97
CA LEU A 216 4.27 -8.17 19.37
C LEU A 216 3.29 -9.15 20.02
N GLU A 217 2.18 -8.64 20.55
CA GLU A 217 1.05 -9.47 20.97
C GLU A 217 0.10 -9.62 19.80
N ILE A 218 -0.25 -10.86 19.44
CA ILE A 218 -1.15 -11.20 18.35
C ILE A 218 -2.35 -11.95 18.93
N THR A 219 -3.53 -11.36 18.77
CA THR A 219 -4.79 -12.01 19.12
C THR A 219 -5.43 -12.56 17.85
N VAL A 220 -5.70 -13.86 17.84
CA VAL A 220 -6.41 -14.57 16.77
C VAL A 220 -7.85 -14.81 17.20
N THR A 221 -8.81 -14.42 16.37
CA THR A 221 -10.25 -14.63 16.60
C THR A 221 -10.81 -15.50 15.47
N PRO A 222 -11.02 -16.81 15.71
CA PRO A 222 -11.65 -17.71 14.75
C PRO A 222 -13.11 -17.33 14.50
N PHE A 223 -13.63 -17.59 13.29
CA PHE A 223 -15.04 -17.36 12.97
C PHE A 223 -15.95 -18.51 13.38
N ALA A 224 -15.44 -19.75 13.36
CA ALA A 224 -16.23 -20.93 13.64
C ALA A 224 -15.43 -21.94 14.46
N GLY A 225 -15.89 -22.17 15.70
CA GLY A 225 -15.33 -23.16 16.60
C GLY A 225 -13.83 -23.02 16.86
N ARG A 226 -13.26 -24.07 17.45
CA ARG A 226 -11.82 -24.12 17.72
C ARG A 226 -11.05 -24.46 16.44
N LEU A 227 -10.00 -23.68 16.15
CA LEU A 227 -9.01 -24.04 15.14
C LEU A 227 -8.44 -25.43 15.42
N SER A 228 -8.19 -26.24 14.39
CA SER A 228 -7.65 -27.60 14.57
C SER A 228 -6.27 -27.59 15.24
N ALA A 229 -5.86 -28.72 15.83
CA ALA A 229 -4.54 -28.85 16.45
C ALA A 229 -3.40 -28.57 15.44
N ARG A 230 -3.57 -29.00 14.18
CA ARG A 230 -2.66 -28.68 13.07
C ARG A 230 -2.49 -27.17 12.89
N VAL A 231 -3.60 -26.44 12.77
CA VAL A 231 -3.56 -24.98 12.55
C VAL A 231 -2.97 -24.25 13.74
N ARG A 232 -3.36 -24.64 14.97
CA ARG A 232 -2.79 -24.06 16.20
C ARG A 232 -1.27 -24.25 16.26
N GLY A 233 -0.77 -25.42 15.87
CA GLY A 233 0.67 -25.70 15.82
C GLY A 233 1.44 -24.87 14.77
N GLN A 234 0.76 -24.18 13.86
CA GLN A 234 1.38 -23.30 12.86
C GLN A 234 1.37 -21.83 13.29
N LEU A 235 0.52 -21.44 14.25
CA LEU A 235 0.30 -20.03 14.58
C LEU A 235 1.57 -19.32 15.04
N ASP A 236 2.44 -19.98 15.82
CA ASP A 236 3.67 -19.36 16.32
C ASP A 236 4.65 -19.03 15.19
N ALA A 237 4.77 -19.90 14.19
CA ALA A 237 5.60 -19.66 13.01
C ALA A 237 5.06 -18.50 12.18
N GLU A 238 3.74 -18.44 11.98
CA GLU A 238 3.07 -17.34 11.27
C GLU A 238 3.20 -16.02 12.05
N ALA A 239 3.10 -16.07 13.37
CA ALA A 239 3.26 -14.91 14.24
C ALA A 239 4.69 -14.36 14.23
N ALA A 240 5.70 -15.24 14.16
CA ALA A 240 7.09 -14.83 14.00
C ALA A 240 7.33 -14.07 12.69
N LEU A 241 6.69 -14.48 11.58
CA LEU A 241 6.74 -13.74 10.31
C LEU A 241 6.11 -12.35 10.45
N VAL A 242 4.96 -12.24 11.12
CA VAL A 242 4.31 -10.96 11.39
C VAL A 242 5.20 -10.06 12.25
N ALA A 243 5.81 -10.61 13.30
CA ALA A 243 6.73 -9.87 14.17
C ALA A 243 7.94 -9.33 13.38
N GLY A 244 8.60 -10.18 12.60
CA GLY A 244 9.73 -9.77 11.76
C GLY A 244 9.35 -8.69 10.75
N ALA A 245 8.20 -8.83 10.08
CA ALA A 245 7.69 -7.82 9.16
C ALA A 245 7.41 -6.46 9.84
N ARG A 246 7.02 -6.49 11.12
CA ARG A 246 6.79 -5.29 11.96
C ARG A 246 8.02 -4.83 12.75
N GLY A 247 9.18 -5.47 12.58
CA GLY A 247 10.42 -5.12 13.27
C GLY A 247 10.47 -5.53 14.75
N ALA A 248 9.59 -6.43 15.18
CA ALA A 248 9.64 -7.06 16.49
C ALA A 248 10.51 -8.33 16.43
N ALA A 249 11.21 -8.64 17.51
CA ALA A 249 12.04 -9.84 17.65
C ALA A 249 11.22 -11.06 18.13
N GLU A 250 10.11 -10.80 18.82
CA GLU A 250 9.28 -11.83 19.44
C GLU A 250 7.80 -11.60 19.14
N ALA A 251 7.05 -12.70 19.07
CA ALA A 251 5.60 -12.70 19.00
C ALA A 251 5.00 -13.53 20.14
N ARG A 252 3.89 -13.07 20.72
CA ARG A 252 3.07 -13.82 21.65
C ARG A 252 1.69 -13.99 21.05
N VAL A 253 1.23 -15.23 20.89
CA VAL A 253 -0.06 -15.53 20.28
C VAL A 253 -1.07 -15.88 21.36
N GLU A 254 -2.23 -15.23 21.29
CA GLU A 254 -3.42 -15.59 22.03
C GLU A 254 -4.53 -15.96 21.03
N VAL A 255 -5.20 -17.08 21.26
CA VAL A 255 -6.40 -17.46 20.49
C VAL A 255 -7.61 -17.17 21.36
N ALA A 256 -8.43 -16.20 20.93
CA ALA A 256 -9.67 -15.86 21.62
C ALA A 256 -10.59 -17.09 21.66
N ALA A 257 -11.23 -17.31 22.81
CA ALA A 257 -12.30 -18.28 22.92
C ALA A 257 -13.51 -17.78 22.12
N THR A 258 -13.97 -18.58 21.17
CA THR A 258 -15.30 -18.47 20.55
C THR A 258 -16.36 -19.06 21.46
#